data_AF-A0AA96LG23-F1
#
_entry.id   AF-A0AA96LG23-F1
#
_cell.length_a   1.000
_cell.length_b   1.000
_cell.length_c   1.000
_cell.angle_alpha   90.00
_cell.angle_beta   90.00
_cell.angle_gamma   90.00
#
_symmetry.space_group_name_H-M   'P 1'
#
loop_
_entity.id
_entity.type
_entity.pdbx_description
1 polymer ?
#
loop_
_entity_poly.entity_id
_entity_poly.type
_entity_poly.pdbx_seq_one_letter_code
_entity_poly.pdbx_strand_id
1 'polypeptide(L)'
;MKIVYLDCFSGISGDMTLAGLVDAGADRDYIETELAKITLEPFTLDWRRVNKRGISALKLDVLLDPDAPPKHHRHYSDIVRMIEEAGFSERTVALSLAIFERIGLSEAKIHGIPVEKVHFHEVGAIDSIVDVIGVALALDSLGAEKIYSSPVPLGSGTVKCDHGIYPVPAPATLDMMRGLPIAPTSYKCEMTTPTGAGIISGVVDEFGTGLPAMIVETIGYGAGTRDLPNQPNVLRVIVGRTEPHLHCHVHTELPAHEHSHGHSHGHDHHHHDHDHGHSHHHHSHDHDHHHDHDHSPSHDGQGHGHSHDHSHDHGHRHSHDHGHSHDHGQDHEHTSAGRSAGLQAEKTVPLADACQDSNPKHSH
;
A
#
# COMPACT_ATOMS: atom_id res chain seq x y z
N MET A 1 -0.34 12.84 -19.91
CA MET A 1 -0.20 11.44 -19.46
C MET A 1 -1.49 11.03 -18.75
N LYS A 2 -2.11 9.93 -19.17
CA LYS A 2 -3.30 9.34 -18.53
C LYS A 2 -2.90 8.59 -17.25
N ILE A 3 -3.56 8.93 -16.15
CA ILE A 3 -3.36 8.32 -14.83
C ILE A 3 -4.59 7.50 -14.46
N VAL A 4 -4.36 6.32 -13.91
CA VAL A 4 -5.34 5.56 -13.12
C VAL A 4 -4.87 5.56 -11.66
N TYR A 5 -5.73 5.96 -10.74
CA TYR A 5 -5.49 5.89 -9.31
C TYR A 5 -6.44 4.89 -8.66
N LEU A 6 -5.88 3.88 -7.99
CA LEU A 6 -6.60 2.89 -7.21
C LEU A 6 -6.68 3.36 -5.76
N ASP A 7 -7.87 3.76 -5.33
CA ASP A 7 -8.14 4.13 -3.96
C ASP A 7 -8.66 2.93 -3.17
N CYS A 8 -7.73 2.23 -2.53
CA CYS A 8 -7.91 0.98 -1.82
C CYS A 8 -8.43 1.14 -0.39
N PHE A 9 -9.09 2.24 -0.03
CA PHE A 9 -9.56 2.49 1.34
C PHE A 9 -10.42 1.34 1.93
N SER A 10 -11.08 0.53 1.08
CA SER A 10 -11.84 -0.66 1.48
C SER A 10 -11.25 -1.97 0.96
N GLY A 11 -9.95 -2.01 0.73
CA GLY A 11 -9.25 -3.19 0.21
C GLY A 11 -9.36 -3.29 -1.30
N ILE A 12 -8.96 -4.45 -1.83
CA ILE A 12 -8.91 -4.72 -3.25
C ILE A 12 -9.00 -6.21 -3.55
N SER A 13 -9.77 -6.55 -4.58
CA SER A 13 -9.86 -7.88 -5.18
C SER A 13 -9.94 -7.75 -6.70
N GLY A 14 -9.82 -8.88 -7.40
CA GLY A 14 -9.86 -8.92 -8.87
C GLY A 14 -11.17 -8.35 -9.44
N ASP A 15 -12.30 -8.95 -9.06
CA ASP A 15 -13.66 -8.50 -9.38
C ASP A 15 -13.90 -7.01 -9.08
N MET A 16 -13.49 -6.52 -7.89
CA MET A 16 -13.59 -5.12 -7.50
C MET A 16 -12.76 -4.21 -8.41
N THR A 17 -11.57 -4.66 -8.80
CA THR A 17 -10.69 -3.87 -9.67
C THR A 17 -11.26 -3.77 -11.07
N LEU A 18 -11.65 -4.90 -11.65
CA LEU A 18 -12.22 -4.95 -12.99
C LEU A 18 -13.52 -4.16 -13.08
N ALA A 19 -14.45 -4.38 -12.13
CA ALA A 19 -15.69 -3.62 -12.07
C ALA A 19 -15.45 -2.11 -11.85
N GLY A 20 -14.46 -1.75 -11.02
CA GLY A 20 -14.11 -0.35 -10.79
C GLY A 20 -13.56 0.35 -12.04
N LEU A 21 -12.71 -0.34 -12.82
CA LEU A 21 -12.16 0.18 -14.08
C LEU A 21 -13.24 0.34 -15.15
N VAL A 22 -14.13 -0.64 -15.30
CA VAL A 22 -15.28 -0.55 -16.21
C VAL A 22 -16.22 0.58 -15.80
N ASP A 23 -16.53 0.70 -14.51
CA ASP A 23 -17.36 1.80 -14.01
C ASP A 23 -16.70 3.17 -14.18
N ALA A 24 -15.36 3.22 -14.28
CA ALA A 24 -14.59 4.43 -14.57
C ALA A 24 -14.47 4.71 -16.08
N GLY A 25 -15.02 3.85 -16.95
CA GLY A 25 -15.10 4.09 -18.40
C GLY A 25 -14.22 3.18 -19.27
N ALA A 26 -13.69 2.06 -18.74
CA ALA A 26 -13.09 1.03 -19.60
C ALA A 26 -14.16 0.39 -20.49
N ASP A 27 -13.79 0.01 -21.72
CA ASP A 27 -14.72 -0.55 -22.70
C ASP A 27 -15.08 -1.99 -22.34
N ARG A 28 -16.30 -2.16 -21.83
CA ARG A 28 -16.86 -3.45 -21.43
C ARG A 28 -16.99 -4.43 -22.61
N ASP A 29 -17.44 -3.95 -23.77
CA ASP A 29 -17.70 -4.82 -24.92
C ASP A 29 -16.37 -5.35 -25.49
N TYR A 30 -15.35 -4.50 -25.49
CA TYR A 30 -13.97 -4.91 -25.79
C TYR A 30 -13.47 -5.99 -24.82
N ILE A 31 -13.63 -5.78 -23.51
CA ILE A 31 -13.18 -6.74 -22.49
C ILE A 31 -13.87 -8.10 -22.66
N GLU A 32 -15.20 -8.13 -22.83
CA GLU A 32 -15.95 -9.37 -23.05
C GLU A 32 -15.52 -10.08 -24.34
N THR A 33 -15.31 -9.32 -25.42
CA THR A 33 -14.87 -9.86 -26.72
C THR A 33 -13.48 -10.47 -26.66
N GLU A 34 -12.54 -9.80 -25.99
CA GLU A 34 -11.17 -10.28 -25.84
C GLU A 34 -11.10 -11.48 -24.90
N LEU A 35 -11.82 -11.44 -23.77
CA LEU A 35 -11.90 -12.57 -22.85
C LEU A 35 -12.49 -13.82 -23.51
N ALA A 36 -13.37 -13.69 -24.51
CA ALA A 36 -13.88 -14.84 -25.26
C ALA A 36 -12.82 -15.58 -26.10
N LYS A 37 -11.63 -14.98 -26.33
CA LYS A 37 -10.53 -15.61 -27.08
C LYS A 37 -9.76 -16.64 -26.25
N ILE A 38 -9.79 -16.54 -24.92
CA ILE A 38 -9.08 -17.49 -24.07
C ILE A 38 -9.79 -18.84 -24.10
N THR A 39 -9.02 -19.92 -24.28
CA THR A 39 -9.59 -21.27 -24.29
C THR A 39 -9.76 -21.76 -22.85
N LEU A 40 -10.86 -21.34 -22.22
CA LEU A 40 -11.31 -21.78 -20.90
C LEU A 40 -12.66 -22.51 -20.99
N GLU A 41 -13.08 -23.11 -19.89
CA GLU A 41 -14.46 -23.59 -19.72
C GLU A 41 -15.43 -22.40 -19.91
N PRO A 42 -16.62 -22.64 -20.47
CA PRO A 42 -17.58 -21.58 -20.72
C PRO A 42 -17.93 -20.81 -19.45
N PHE A 43 -17.85 -19.48 -19.54
CA PHE A 43 -18.26 -18.55 -18.48
C PHE A 43 -19.05 -17.39 -19.08
N THR A 44 -19.76 -16.67 -18.23
CA THR A 44 -20.44 -15.41 -18.56
C THR A 44 -20.17 -14.38 -17.49
N LEU A 45 -20.02 -13.12 -17.88
CA LEU A 45 -19.85 -12.02 -16.94
C LEU A 45 -21.21 -11.41 -16.61
N ASP A 46 -21.62 -11.48 -15.35
CA ASP A 46 -22.79 -10.75 -14.86
C ASP A 46 -22.36 -9.42 -14.26
N TRP A 47 -22.85 -8.34 -14.85
CA TRP A 47 -22.56 -6.98 -14.41
C TRP A 47 -23.83 -6.32 -13.91
N ARG A 48 -23.82 -5.84 -12.67
CA ARG A 48 -24.98 -5.16 -12.09
C ARG A 48 -24.59 -4.01 -11.19
N ARG A 49 -25.41 -2.95 -11.19
CA ARG A 49 -25.29 -1.90 -10.19
C ARG A 49 -25.85 -2.37 -8.85
N VAL A 50 -25.07 -2.15 -7.79
CA VAL A 50 -25.44 -2.42 -6.40
C VAL A 50 -25.23 -1.15 -5.56
N ASN A 51 -25.94 -1.05 -4.44
CA ASN A 51 -25.70 0.00 -3.45
C ASN A 51 -24.93 -0.58 -2.26
N LYS A 52 -23.72 -0.08 -2.01
CA LYS A 52 -22.92 -0.39 -0.82
C LYS A 52 -22.92 0.82 0.09
N ARG A 53 -23.75 0.79 1.15
CA ARG A 53 -23.89 1.86 2.15
C ARG A 53 -24.02 3.28 1.55
N GLY A 54 -24.85 3.43 0.53
CA GLY A 54 -25.10 4.70 -0.15
C GLY A 54 -24.25 4.94 -1.40
N ILE A 55 -23.18 4.17 -1.63
CA ILE A 55 -22.38 4.25 -2.85
C ILE A 55 -22.97 3.32 -3.91
N SER A 56 -23.35 3.89 -5.06
CA SER A 56 -23.66 3.12 -6.26
C SER A 56 -22.35 2.58 -6.84
N ALA A 57 -22.21 1.26 -6.92
CA ALA A 57 -21.01 0.57 -7.36
C ALA A 57 -21.36 -0.54 -8.37
N LEU A 58 -20.50 -0.76 -9.36
CA LEU A 58 -20.64 -1.85 -10.32
C LEU A 58 -20.13 -3.13 -9.65
N LYS A 59 -20.94 -4.18 -9.68
CA LYS A 59 -20.52 -5.51 -9.26
C LYS A 59 -20.35 -6.39 -10.50
N LEU A 60 -19.26 -7.15 -10.50
CA LEU A 60 -19.01 -8.23 -11.44
C LEU A 60 -19.16 -9.56 -10.68
N ASP A 61 -19.83 -10.53 -11.28
CA ASP A 61 -19.71 -11.94 -10.91
C ASP A 61 -19.37 -12.74 -12.18
N VAL A 62 -18.42 -13.67 -12.06
CA VAL A 62 -18.08 -14.63 -13.13
C VAL A 62 -18.96 -15.87 -12.92
N LEU A 63 -19.84 -16.14 -13.89
CA LEU A 63 -20.79 -17.25 -13.82
C LEU A 63 -20.26 -18.40 -14.69
N LEU A 64 -19.93 -19.52 -14.06
CA LEU A 64 -19.53 -20.74 -14.75
C LEU A 64 -20.74 -21.51 -15.25
N ASP A 65 -20.59 -22.17 -16.40
CA ASP A 65 -21.59 -23.11 -16.90
C ASP A 65 -21.75 -24.27 -15.89
N PRO A 66 -22.94 -24.49 -15.31
CA PRO A 66 -23.17 -25.55 -14.34
C PRO A 66 -22.95 -26.96 -14.91
N ASP A 67 -23.01 -27.13 -16.23
CA ASP A 67 -22.79 -28.39 -16.92
C ASP A 67 -21.29 -28.64 -17.25
N ALA A 68 -20.42 -27.66 -17.00
CA ALA A 68 -18.98 -27.77 -17.15
C ALA A 68 -18.30 -27.99 -15.78
N PRO A 69 -17.68 -29.16 -15.51
CA PRO A 69 -17.01 -29.38 -14.24
C PRO A 69 -15.83 -28.41 -14.09
N PRO A 70 -15.77 -27.61 -13.02
CA PRO A 70 -14.72 -26.62 -12.83
C PRO A 70 -13.36 -27.31 -12.68
N LYS A 71 -12.38 -26.94 -13.50
CA LYS A 71 -10.97 -27.22 -13.20
C LYS A 71 -10.50 -26.19 -12.19
N HIS A 72 -10.43 -26.60 -10.93
CA HIS A 72 -9.94 -25.74 -9.83
C HIS A 72 -8.42 -25.55 -9.82
N HIS A 73 -7.68 -26.31 -10.63
CA HIS A 73 -6.22 -26.26 -10.64
C HIS A 73 -5.69 -26.08 -12.06
N ARG A 74 -4.91 -25.02 -12.25
CA ARG A 74 -4.12 -24.77 -13.46
C ARG A 74 -2.68 -24.50 -13.08
N HIS A 75 -1.76 -24.98 -13.92
CA HIS A 75 -0.37 -24.61 -13.78
C HIS A 75 -0.14 -23.18 -14.23
N TYR A 76 0.83 -22.52 -13.58
CA TYR A 76 1.32 -21.22 -14.01
C TYR A 76 1.71 -21.20 -15.49
N SER A 77 2.45 -22.22 -15.95
CA SER A 77 2.89 -22.34 -17.35
C SER A 77 1.74 -22.46 -18.36
N ASP A 78 0.62 -23.08 -17.98
CA ASP A 78 -0.55 -23.17 -18.84
C ASP A 78 -1.25 -21.81 -18.99
N ILE A 79 -1.29 -21.01 -17.91
CA ILE A 79 -1.86 -19.65 -17.93
C ILE A 79 -0.99 -18.72 -18.78
N VAL A 80 0.35 -18.79 -18.62
CA VAL A 80 1.28 -17.99 -19.44
C VAL A 80 1.08 -18.29 -20.92
N ARG A 81 1.11 -19.57 -21.31
CA ARG A 81 0.89 -19.99 -22.70
C ARG A 81 -0.46 -19.52 -23.23
N MET A 82 -1.52 -19.63 -22.43
CA MET A 82 -2.86 -19.15 -22.80
C MET A 82 -2.89 -17.65 -23.11
N ILE A 83 -2.23 -16.83 -22.30
CA ILE A 83 -2.16 -15.37 -22.51
C ILE A 83 -1.36 -15.04 -23.76
N GLU A 84 -0.21 -15.69 -23.97
CA GLU A 84 0.67 -15.45 -25.12
C GLU A 84 0.02 -15.87 -26.45
N GLU A 85 -0.80 -16.93 -26.44
CA GLU A 85 -1.45 -17.48 -27.63
C GLU A 85 -2.84 -16.85 -27.93
N ALA A 86 -3.41 -16.08 -27.00
CA ALA A 86 -4.77 -15.51 -27.12
C ALA A 86 -4.89 -14.39 -28.17
N GLY A 87 -3.78 -13.84 -28.67
CA GLY A 87 -3.79 -12.76 -29.66
C GLY A 87 -4.21 -11.40 -29.09
N PHE A 88 -3.87 -11.16 -27.82
CA PHE A 88 -4.05 -9.87 -27.15
C PHE A 88 -3.04 -8.81 -27.64
N SER A 89 -3.28 -7.55 -27.27
CA SER A 89 -2.28 -6.49 -27.45
C SER A 89 -1.02 -6.78 -26.63
N GLU A 90 0.14 -6.31 -27.09
CA GLU A 90 1.41 -6.47 -26.36
C GLU A 90 1.32 -5.93 -24.93
N ARG A 91 0.59 -4.81 -24.74
CA ARG A 91 0.35 -4.20 -23.44
C ARG A 91 -0.49 -5.09 -22.53
N THR A 92 -1.58 -5.67 -23.04
CA THR A 92 -2.44 -6.59 -22.28
C THR A 92 -1.67 -7.84 -21.86
N VAL A 93 -0.85 -8.42 -22.75
CA VAL A 93 0.02 -9.57 -22.43
C VAL A 93 0.98 -9.19 -21.32
N ALA A 94 1.70 -8.08 -21.46
CA ALA A 94 2.68 -7.64 -20.46
C ALA A 94 2.05 -7.39 -19.09
N LEU A 95 0.90 -6.72 -19.02
CA LEU A 95 0.19 -6.46 -17.77
C LEU A 95 -0.31 -7.76 -17.12
N SER A 96 -0.92 -8.67 -17.90
CA SER A 96 -1.42 -9.94 -17.40
C SER A 96 -0.30 -10.80 -16.82
N LEU A 97 0.81 -10.92 -17.56
CA LEU A 97 1.98 -11.68 -17.13
C LEU A 97 2.64 -11.06 -15.90
N ALA A 98 2.74 -9.73 -15.81
CA ALA A 98 3.28 -9.06 -14.63
C ALA A 98 2.48 -9.40 -13.36
N ILE A 99 1.15 -9.45 -13.45
CA ILE A 99 0.29 -9.84 -12.31
C ILE A 99 0.49 -11.32 -11.95
N PHE A 100 0.39 -12.22 -12.94
CA PHE A 100 0.54 -13.65 -12.69
C PHE A 100 1.94 -14.04 -12.23
N GLU A 101 2.99 -13.35 -12.67
CA GLU A 101 4.36 -13.58 -12.22
C GLU A 101 4.48 -13.28 -10.72
N ARG A 102 3.92 -12.17 -10.23
CA ARG A 102 3.91 -11.85 -8.78
C ARG A 102 3.23 -12.93 -7.95
N ILE A 103 2.08 -13.41 -8.43
CA ILE A 103 1.33 -14.48 -7.78
C ILE A 103 2.14 -15.78 -7.83
N GLY A 104 2.63 -16.17 -9.00
CA GLY A 104 3.42 -17.38 -9.22
C GLY A 104 4.68 -17.45 -8.37
N LEU A 105 5.46 -16.37 -8.30
CA LEU A 105 6.67 -16.28 -7.48
C LEU A 105 6.36 -16.39 -5.98
N SER A 106 5.27 -15.77 -5.53
CA SER A 106 4.82 -15.86 -4.15
C SER A 106 4.37 -17.28 -3.81
N GLU A 107 3.54 -17.89 -4.63
CA GLU A 107 3.06 -19.27 -4.44
C GLU A 107 4.21 -20.28 -4.45
N ALA A 108 5.14 -20.14 -5.41
CA ALA A 108 6.37 -20.95 -5.48
C ALA A 108 7.13 -20.92 -4.15
N LYS A 109 7.29 -19.72 -3.57
CA LYS A 109 8.00 -19.51 -2.32
C LYS A 109 7.25 -20.07 -1.12
N ILE A 110 5.94 -19.82 -1.01
CA ILE A 110 5.11 -20.31 0.11
C ILE A 110 5.07 -21.84 0.11
N HIS A 111 5.02 -22.47 -1.07
CA HIS A 111 4.97 -23.93 -1.21
C HIS A 111 6.36 -24.59 -1.31
N GLY A 112 7.44 -23.82 -1.43
CA GLY A 112 8.81 -24.34 -1.52
C GLY A 112 9.10 -25.12 -2.80
N ILE A 113 8.50 -24.72 -3.92
CA ILE A 113 8.63 -25.37 -5.23
C ILE A 113 9.12 -24.38 -6.30
N PRO A 114 9.73 -24.86 -7.42
CA PRO A 114 10.03 -24.00 -8.57
C PRO A 114 8.76 -23.37 -9.16
N VAL A 115 8.87 -22.14 -9.68
CA VAL A 115 7.72 -21.37 -10.21
C VAL A 115 7.03 -22.09 -11.38
N GLU A 116 7.80 -22.83 -12.18
CA GLU A 116 7.28 -23.60 -13.32
C GLU A 116 6.42 -24.79 -12.88
N LYS A 117 6.57 -25.23 -11.63
CA LYS A 117 5.79 -26.32 -11.03
C LYS A 117 4.63 -25.83 -10.18
N VAL A 118 4.41 -24.53 -10.09
CA VAL A 118 3.30 -23.96 -9.32
C VAL A 118 1.98 -24.43 -9.93
N HIS A 119 1.16 -25.01 -9.07
CA HIS A 119 -0.25 -25.28 -9.32
C HIS A 119 -1.06 -24.29 -8.48
N PHE A 120 -1.81 -23.43 -9.14
CA PHE A 120 -2.66 -22.52 -8.40
C PHE A 120 -3.92 -23.26 -7.92
N HIS A 121 -4.19 -23.13 -6.63
CA HIS A 121 -5.39 -23.71 -6.00
C HIS A 121 -6.54 -22.71 -5.97
N GLU A 122 -6.26 -21.49 -5.53
CA GLU A 122 -7.28 -20.43 -5.46
C GLU A 122 -7.24 -19.52 -6.70
N VAL A 123 -6.05 -19.07 -7.09
CA VAL A 123 -5.85 -18.18 -8.26
C VAL A 123 -5.91 -18.94 -9.60
N GLY A 124 -5.97 -20.27 -9.55
CA GLY A 124 -6.06 -21.13 -10.74
C GLY A 124 -7.48 -21.28 -11.25
N ALA A 125 -8.47 -20.84 -10.46
CA ALA A 125 -9.87 -20.83 -10.81
C ALA A 125 -10.15 -19.81 -11.93
N ILE A 126 -11.20 -20.07 -12.70
CA ILE A 126 -11.60 -19.24 -13.84
C ILE A 126 -11.86 -17.81 -13.40
N ASP A 127 -12.55 -17.60 -12.27
CA ASP A 127 -12.86 -16.27 -11.73
C ASP A 127 -11.59 -15.42 -11.57
N SER A 128 -10.53 -15.98 -10.99
CA SER A 128 -9.26 -15.26 -10.81
C SER A 128 -8.54 -14.99 -12.14
N ILE A 129 -8.64 -15.90 -13.11
CA ILE A 129 -8.02 -15.71 -14.42
C ILE A 129 -8.73 -14.61 -15.21
N VAL A 130 -10.05 -14.66 -15.23
CA VAL A 130 -10.91 -13.65 -15.83
C VAL A 130 -10.68 -12.29 -15.18
N ASP A 131 -10.58 -12.24 -13.86
CA ASP A 131 -10.28 -11.01 -13.13
C ASP A 131 -8.94 -10.40 -13.56
N VAL A 132 -7.85 -11.18 -13.54
CA VAL A 132 -6.50 -10.69 -13.86
C VAL A 132 -6.40 -10.21 -15.30
N ILE A 133 -6.84 -11.04 -16.25
CA ILE A 133 -6.78 -10.70 -17.68
C ILE A 133 -7.74 -9.54 -17.98
N GLY A 134 -8.92 -9.53 -17.38
CA GLY A 134 -9.89 -8.45 -17.54
C GLY A 134 -9.37 -7.12 -16.99
N VAL A 135 -8.64 -7.11 -15.87
CA VAL A 135 -7.97 -5.90 -15.36
C VAL A 135 -6.92 -5.39 -16.35
N ALA A 136 -6.10 -6.27 -16.91
CA ALA A 136 -5.11 -5.90 -17.93
C ALA A 136 -5.78 -5.28 -19.17
N LEU A 137 -6.85 -5.91 -19.68
CA LEU A 137 -7.64 -5.41 -20.80
C LEU A 137 -8.29 -4.05 -20.49
N ALA A 138 -8.82 -3.87 -19.27
CA ALA A 138 -9.45 -2.62 -18.85
C ALA A 138 -8.42 -1.48 -18.74
N LEU A 139 -7.22 -1.75 -18.24
CA LEU A 139 -6.12 -0.78 -18.18
C LEU A 139 -5.62 -0.40 -19.57
N ASP A 140 -5.52 -1.37 -20.50
CA ASP A 140 -5.17 -1.13 -21.90
C ASP A 140 -6.24 -0.29 -22.60
N SER A 141 -7.52 -0.65 -22.43
CA SER A 141 -8.68 0.08 -22.98
C SER A 141 -8.74 1.54 -22.53
N LEU A 142 -8.45 1.81 -21.25
CA LEU A 142 -8.38 3.17 -20.71
C LEU A 142 -7.18 3.98 -21.23
N GLY A 143 -6.21 3.32 -21.87
CA GLY A 143 -4.93 3.92 -22.24
C GLY A 143 -4.15 4.40 -21.01
N ALA A 144 -4.23 3.67 -19.89
CA ALA A 144 -3.56 4.04 -18.65
C ALA A 144 -2.05 4.11 -18.88
N GLU A 145 -1.41 5.27 -18.75
CA GLU A 145 0.04 5.41 -18.94
C GLU A 145 0.80 5.24 -17.62
N LYS A 146 0.20 5.66 -16.50
CA LYS A 146 0.75 5.49 -15.16
C LYS A 146 -0.34 5.10 -14.16
N ILE A 147 -0.05 4.13 -13.31
CA ILE A 147 -0.97 3.54 -12.33
C ILE A 147 -0.46 3.86 -10.93
N TYR A 148 -1.28 4.58 -10.16
CA TYR A 148 -1.00 4.92 -8.77
C TYR A 148 -1.93 4.16 -7.83
N SER A 149 -1.51 3.98 -6.58
CA SER A 149 -2.37 3.43 -5.55
C SER A 149 -2.21 4.12 -4.20
N SER A 150 -3.27 4.14 -3.41
CA SER A 150 -3.18 4.39 -1.97
C SER A 150 -2.47 3.23 -1.25
N PRO A 151 -1.91 3.41 -0.04
CA PRO A 151 -1.52 2.28 0.80
C PRO A 151 -2.69 1.30 1.01
N VAL A 152 -2.40 0.00 1.02
CA VAL A 152 -3.43 -1.03 0.87
C VAL A 152 -3.79 -1.69 2.21
N PRO A 153 -5.07 -1.70 2.64
CA PRO A 153 -5.49 -2.37 3.85
C PRO A 153 -5.65 -3.87 3.60
N LEU A 154 -4.91 -4.68 4.36
CA LEU A 154 -4.90 -6.14 4.16
C LEU A 154 -5.99 -6.87 4.94
N GLY A 155 -6.41 -6.31 6.08
CA GLY A 155 -7.34 -6.96 6.99
C GLY A 155 -6.63 -7.71 8.13
N SER A 156 -7.40 -8.46 8.90
CA SER A 156 -6.89 -9.27 10.01
C SER A 156 -7.82 -10.47 10.31
N GLY A 157 -7.40 -11.39 11.18
CA GLY A 157 -8.19 -12.56 11.56
C GLY A 157 -7.77 -13.81 10.78
N THR A 158 -8.74 -14.58 10.29
CA THR A 158 -8.51 -15.84 9.59
C THR A 158 -9.46 -16.02 8.41
N VAL A 159 -9.03 -16.76 7.39
CA VAL A 159 -9.83 -17.15 6.21
C VAL A 159 -9.79 -18.67 6.04
N LYS A 160 -10.89 -19.25 5.55
CA LYS A 160 -10.95 -20.67 5.18
C LYS A 160 -10.64 -20.79 3.69
N CYS A 161 -9.63 -21.59 3.36
CA CYS A 161 -9.11 -21.90 2.04
C CYS A 161 -9.06 -23.41 1.81
N ASP A 162 -8.68 -23.84 0.61
CA ASP A 162 -8.44 -25.26 0.28
C ASP A 162 -7.35 -25.90 1.15
N HIS A 163 -6.45 -25.07 1.70
CA HIS A 163 -5.38 -25.48 2.59
C HIS A 163 -5.75 -25.42 4.08
N GLY A 164 -7.04 -25.23 4.40
CA GLY A 164 -7.55 -25.15 5.76
C GLY A 164 -7.82 -23.72 6.21
N ILE A 165 -7.43 -23.38 7.44
CA ILE A 165 -7.67 -22.04 8.00
C ILE A 165 -6.33 -21.30 8.04
N TYR A 166 -6.25 -20.21 7.29
CA TYR A 166 -5.06 -19.37 7.18
C TYR A 166 -5.24 -18.05 7.92
N PRO A 167 -4.15 -17.42 8.41
CA PRO A 167 -4.21 -16.07 8.94
C PRO A 167 -4.58 -15.08 7.81
N VAL A 168 -5.16 -13.94 8.19
CA VAL A 168 -5.32 -12.78 7.31
C VAL A 168 -4.31 -11.72 7.74
N PRO A 169 -3.51 -11.16 6.81
CA PRO A 169 -3.43 -11.53 5.39
C PRO A 169 -2.95 -12.96 5.14
N ALA A 170 -3.47 -13.59 4.08
CA ALA A 170 -3.00 -14.90 3.64
C ALA A 170 -1.49 -14.85 3.32
N PRO A 171 -0.74 -15.96 3.48
CA PRO A 171 0.71 -15.97 3.30
C PRO A 171 1.18 -15.41 1.94
N ALA A 172 0.52 -15.80 0.84
CA ALA A 172 0.84 -15.30 -0.49
C ALA A 172 0.53 -13.80 -0.65
N THR A 173 -0.58 -13.34 -0.06
CA THR A 173 -0.95 -11.91 -0.04
C THR A 173 0.13 -11.08 0.65
N LEU A 174 0.57 -11.51 1.83
CA LEU A 174 1.59 -10.79 2.59
C LEU A 174 2.97 -10.82 1.90
N ASP A 175 3.32 -11.92 1.24
CA ASP A 175 4.59 -12.01 0.52
C ASP A 175 4.63 -11.06 -0.70
N MET A 176 3.55 -11.00 -1.48
CA MET A 176 3.42 -10.05 -2.61
C MET A 176 3.48 -8.59 -2.18
N MET A 177 2.97 -8.28 -0.98
CA MET A 177 2.95 -6.93 -0.42
C MET A 177 4.25 -6.53 0.29
N ARG A 178 5.27 -7.41 0.33
CA ARG A 178 6.57 -7.11 0.95
C ARG A 178 7.22 -5.90 0.28
N GLY A 179 7.56 -4.89 1.09
CA GLY A 179 8.19 -3.66 0.61
C GLY A 179 7.23 -2.64 0.02
N LEU A 180 5.92 -2.94 -0.02
CA LEU A 180 4.88 -2.03 -0.50
C LEU A 180 4.13 -1.38 0.68
N PRO A 181 3.59 -0.15 0.51
CA PRO A 181 2.82 0.52 1.56
C PRO A 181 1.53 -0.21 1.93
N ILE A 182 1.36 -0.50 3.22
CA ILE A 182 0.16 -1.12 3.80
C ILE A 182 -0.58 -0.09 4.65
N ALA A 183 -1.91 -0.04 4.52
CA ALA A 183 -2.78 0.79 5.34
C ALA A 183 -3.33 0.01 6.54
N PRO A 184 -3.59 0.69 7.68
CA PRO A 184 -4.33 0.10 8.79
C PRO A 184 -5.81 -0.10 8.42
N THR A 185 -6.44 -1.09 9.04
CA THR A 185 -7.89 -1.31 8.97
C THR A 185 -8.37 -1.96 10.26
N SER A 186 -9.59 -1.62 10.70
CA SER A 186 -10.23 -2.25 11.86
C SER A 186 -10.98 -3.54 11.52
N TYR A 187 -11.09 -3.90 10.24
CA TYR A 187 -11.87 -5.05 9.81
C TYR A 187 -11.11 -6.37 10.02
N LYS A 188 -11.76 -7.30 10.73
CA LYS A 188 -11.29 -8.66 11.01
C LYS A 188 -11.76 -9.65 9.94
N CYS A 189 -11.52 -9.29 8.69
CA CYS A 189 -11.73 -10.15 7.54
C CYS A 189 -10.67 -9.84 6.49
N GLU A 190 -10.56 -10.70 5.48
CA GLU A 190 -9.73 -10.44 4.31
C GLU A 190 -10.30 -9.24 3.53
N MET A 191 -9.51 -8.16 3.53
CA MET A 191 -9.80 -6.92 2.80
C MET A 191 -9.09 -6.90 1.45
N THR A 192 -7.89 -7.48 1.39
CA THR A 192 -7.13 -7.66 0.15
C THR A 192 -7.00 -9.15 -0.14
N THR A 193 -7.50 -9.60 -1.28
CA THR A 193 -7.37 -11.00 -1.71
C THR A 193 -5.99 -11.26 -2.33
N PRO A 194 -5.56 -12.52 -2.48
CA PRO A 194 -4.35 -12.84 -3.23
C PRO A 194 -4.33 -12.20 -4.63
N THR A 195 -5.45 -12.26 -5.37
CA THR A 195 -5.58 -11.62 -6.69
C THR A 195 -5.42 -10.10 -6.61
N GLY A 196 -6.03 -9.45 -5.61
CA GLY A 196 -5.87 -8.01 -5.37
C GLY A 196 -4.43 -7.61 -5.09
N ALA A 197 -3.71 -8.37 -4.26
CA ALA A 197 -2.28 -8.14 -3.99
C ALA A 197 -1.40 -8.41 -5.23
N GLY A 198 -1.77 -9.39 -6.07
CA GLY A 198 -1.14 -9.63 -7.37
C GLY A 198 -1.26 -8.42 -8.29
N ILE A 199 -2.47 -7.85 -8.41
CA ILE A 199 -2.72 -6.63 -9.18
C ILE A 199 -1.86 -5.48 -8.63
N ILE A 200 -1.97 -5.18 -7.33
CA ILE A 200 -1.22 -4.07 -6.72
C ILE A 200 0.27 -4.21 -6.95
N SER A 201 0.84 -5.39 -6.69
CA SER A 201 2.28 -5.58 -6.78
C SER A 201 2.80 -5.78 -8.19
N GLY A 202 1.91 -6.06 -9.16
CA GLY A 202 2.26 -6.33 -10.56
C GLY A 202 2.16 -5.12 -11.47
N VAL A 203 1.22 -4.19 -11.22
CA VAL A 203 0.95 -3.08 -12.16
C VAL A 203 0.99 -1.68 -11.57
N VAL A 204 1.08 -1.51 -10.24
CA VAL A 204 1.15 -0.16 -9.66
C VAL A 204 2.58 0.37 -9.76
N ASP A 205 2.72 1.55 -10.37
CA ASP A 205 4.01 2.22 -10.55
C ASP A 205 4.44 2.98 -9.29
N GLU A 206 3.49 3.59 -8.58
CA GLU A 206 3.79 4.48 -7.46
C GLU A 206 2.67 4.50 -6.42
N PHE A 207 3.04 4.63 -5.15
CA PHE A 207 2.11 4.73 -4.04
C PHE A 207 2.12 6.13 -3.45
N GLY A 208 0.95 6.65 -3.10
CA GLY A 208 0.79 7.97 -2.47
C GLY A 208 -0.24 7.95 -1.36
N THR A 209 -0.03 8.74 -0.30
CA THR A 209 -1.01 8.89 0.79
C THR A 209 -2.26 9.68 0.38
N GLY A 210 -2.28 10.22 -0.83
CA GLY A 210 -3.39 10.94 -1.42
C GLY A 210 -3.30 10.93 -2.94
N LEU A 211 -4.27 11.57 -3.58
CA LEU A 211 -4.31 11.65 -5.04
C LEU A 211 -3.07 12.36 -5.60
N PRO A 212 -2.46 11.84 -6.67
CA PRO A 212 -1.43 12.58 -7.39
C PRO A 212 -2.02 13.85 -8.00
N ALA A 213 -1.17 14.84 -8.30
CA ALA A 213 -1.60 16.05 -9.00
C ALA A 213 -2.15 15.68 -10.38
N MET A 214 -3.46 15.81 -10.57
CA MET A 214 -4.15 15.43 -11.80
C MET A 214 -5.45 16.21 -11.98
N ILE A 215 -5.89 16.31 -13.24
CA ILE A 215 -7.28 16.66 -13.57
C ILE A 215 -8.07 15.36 -13.63
N VAL A 216 -9.04 15.20 -12.73
CA VAL A 216 -9.94 14.03 -12.72
C VAL A 216 -10.91 14.12 -13.89
N GLU A 217 -11.02 13.04 -14.66
CA GLU A 217 -11.90 12.93 -15.82
C GLU A 217 -13.11 12.04 -15.52
N THR A 218 -12.88 10.86 -14.93
CA THR A 218 -13.93 9.91 -14.56
C THR A 218 -13.62 9.22 -13.23
N ILE A 219 -14.67 8.73 -12.57
CA ILE A 219 -14.59 8.00 -11.31
C ILE A 219 -15.52 6.79 -11.40
N GLY A 220 -14.98 5.61 -11.08
CA GLY A 220 -15.72 4.36 -11.00
C GLY A 220 -15.63 3.73 -9.62
N TYR A 221 -16.59 2.88 -9.31
CA TYR A 221 -16.62 2.11 -8.07
C TYR A 221 -16.90 0.64 -8.38
N GLY A 222 -15.97 -0.24 -7.99
CA GLY A 222 -16.14 -1.69 -8.06
C GLY A 222 -16.55 -2.26 -6.71
N ALA A 223 -17.67 -2.97 -6.66
CA ALA A 223 -18.27 -3.49 -5.44
C ALA A 223 -17.70 -4.85 -5.06
N GLY A 224 -17.25 -4.98 -3.81
CA GLY A 224 -16.90 -6.28 -3.24
C GLY A 224 -18.13 -7.07 -2.84
N THR A 225 -18.00 -8.39 -2.79
CA THR A 225 -19.12 -9.29 -2.47
C THR A 225 -19.64 -9.08 -1.04
N ARG A 226 -18.76 -8.96 -0.05
CA ARG A 226 -19.14 -8.83 1.38
C ARG A 226 -19.75 -7.46 1.68
N ASP A 227 -20.66 -7.40 2.66
CA ASP A 227 -21.11 -6.13 3.26
C ASP A 227 -20.36 -5.87 4.56
N LEU A 228 -19.76 -4.68 4.68
CA LEU A 228 -19.01 -4.30 5.88
C LEU A 228 -19.91 -3.48 6.84
N PRO A 229 -19.80 -3.69 8.16
CA PRO A 229 -20.66 -3.06 9.16
C PRO A 229 -20.67 -1.54 9.23
N ASN A 230 -19.62 -0.84 8.80
CA ASN A 230 -19.49 0.63 8.93
C ASN A 230 -18.83 1.32 7.72
N GLN A 231 -18.53 0.60 6.64
CA GLN A 231 -17.80 1.12 5.48
C GLN A 231 -18.38 0.51 4.18
N PRO A 232 -18.50 1.26 3.08
CA PRO A 232 -18.86 0.68 1.79
C PRO A 232 -17.73 -0.25 1.33
N ASN A 233 -18.06 -1.51 1.02
CA ASN A 233 -17.09 -2.46 0.45
C ASN A 233 -16.93 -2.22 -1.05
N VAL A 234 -16.15 -1.20 -1.40
CA VAL A 234 -15.93 -0.79 -2.79
C VAL A 234 -14.46 -0.39 -2.99
N LEU A 235 -13.91 -0.66 -4.17
CA LEU A 235 -12.70 -0.04 -4.66
C LEU A 235 -13.12 1.20 -5.46
N ARG A 236 -12.53 2.36 -5.15
CA ARG A 236 -12.72 3.56 -5.97
C ARG A 236 -11.58 3.66 -6.98
N VAL A 237 -11.92 3.81 -8.25
CA VAL A 237 -10.98 4.01 -9.36
C VAL A 237 -11.16 5.41 -9.89
N ILE A 238 -10.07 6.17 -9.99
CA ILE A 238 -10.09 7.55 -10.47
C ILE A 238 -9.20 7.62 -11.71
N VAL A 239 -9.77 8.06 -12.81
CA VAL A 239 -9.05 8.23 -14.08
C VAL A 239 -8.93 9.71 -14.37
N GLY A 240 -7.77 10.13 -14.84
CA GLY A 240 -7.56 11.51 -15.25
C GLY A 240 -6.22 11.72 -15.93
N ARG A 241 -5.75 12.96 -15.97
CA ARG A 241 -4.51 13.31 -16.67
C ARG A 241 -3.64 14.27 -15.87
N THR A 242 -2.32 14.16 -16.05
CA THR A 242 -1.40 15.21 -15.63
C THR A 242 -1.39 16.34 -16.67
N GLU A 243 -1.36 17.58 -16.19
CA GLU A 243 -0.98 18.71 -17.02
C GLU A 243 0.34 19.33 -16.52
N PRO A 244 1.25 19.74 -17.43
CA PRO A 244 2.57 20.26 -17.06
C PRO A 244 2.55 21.45 -16.07
N HIS A 245 1.44 22.19 -16.00
CA HIS A 245 1.31 23.41 -15.21
C HIS A 245 0.77 23.18 -13.78
N LEU A 246 0.46 21.93 -13.40
CA LEU A 246 0.05 21.59 -12.03
C LEU A 246 1.22 21.58 -11.03
N HIS A 247 2.46 21.61 -11.50
CA HIS A 247 3.65 21.88 -10.69
C HIS A 247 3.87 23.38 -10.46
N CYS A 248 2.80 24.17 -10.30
CA CYS A 248 2.97 25.49 -9.73
C CYS A 248 3.13 25.30 -8.22
N HIS A 249 4.38 25.31 -7.75
CA HIS A 249 4.65 25.61 -6.36
C HIS A 249 3.87 26.88 -6.03
N VAL A 250 2.81 26.75 -5.25
CA VAL A 250 2.25 27.87 -4.52
C VAL A 250 3.29 28.18 -3.45
N HIS A 251 4.36 28.88 -3.86
CA HIS A 251 4.99 29.82 -2.96
C HIS A 251 3.90 30.85 -2.68
N THR A 252 3.13 30.60 -1.63
CA THR A 252 2.48 31.69 -0.92
C THR A 252 3.63 32.48 -0.32
N GLU A 253 4.25 33.34 -1.13
CA GLU A 253 4.86 34.54 -0.60
C GLU A 253 3.69 35.31 -0.01
N LEU A 254 3.41 35.01 1.26
CA LEU A 254 2.73 35.95 2.14
C LEU A 254 3.49 37.27 1.93
N PRO A 255 2.83 38.35 1.49
CA PRO A 255 3.46 39.65 1.53
C PRO A 255 3.95 39.82 2.96
N ALA A 256 5.25 39.93 3.15
CA ALA A 256 5.80 40.33 4.43
C ALA A 256 5.14 41.68 4.74
N HIS A 257 4.15 41.67 5.63
CA HIS A 257 3.68 42.88 6.25
C HIS A 257 4.87 43.39 7.06
N GLU A 258 5.64 44.29 6.46
CA GLU A 258 6.60 45.12 7.18
C GLU A 258 5.80 45.99 8.15
N HIS A 259 5.65 45.48 9.37
CA HIS A 259 5.28 46.32 10.50
C HIS A 259 6.53 47.12 10.89
N SER A 260 6.66 48.34 10.35
CA SER A 260 7.62 49.30 10.87
C SER A 260 7.13 49.79 12.25
N HIS A 261 7.55 49.10 13.31
CA HIS A 261 7.41 49.62 14.66
C HIS A 261 8.52 50.64 14.91
N GLY A 262 8.17 51.93 14.88
CA GLY A 262 9.06 53.00 15.32
C GLY A 262 9.21 52.97 16.84
N HIS A 263 10.26 52.34 17.34
CA HIS A 263 10.67 52.44 18.74
C HIS A 263 11.86 53.40 18.85
N SER A 264 11.66 54.53 19.54
CA SER A 264 12.75 55.37 20.01
C SER A 264 13.33 54.75 21.29
N HIS A 265 14.55 54.23 21.23
CA HIS A 265 15.30 53.87 22.42
C HIS A 265 16.42 54.89 22.62
N GLY A 266 16.37 55.59 23.76
CA GLY A 266 17.52 56.28 24.33
C GLY A 266 18.48 55.24 24.88
N HIS A 267 19.74 55.32 24.43
CA HIS A 267 20.82 54.49 24.92
C HIS A 267 21.20 54.88 26.36
N ASP A 268 21.39 53.87 27.20
CA ASP A 268 22.46 53.88 28.19
C ASP A 268 23.11 52.49 28.18
N HIS A 269 24.44 52.50 28.18
CA HIS A 269 25.32 51.35 27.96
C HIS A 269 25.30 50.36 29.13
N HIS A 270 25.52 49.07 28.86
CA HIS A 270 26.57 48.22 29.46
C HIS A 270 26.57 46.80 28.86
N HIS A 271 27.75 46.18 28.80
CA HIS A 271 28.10 44.90 28.13
C HIS A 271 27.60 43.63 28.85
N HIS A 272 27.45 42.50 28.13
CA HIS A 272 28.16 41.20 28.29
C HIS A 272 27.50 40.02 27.51
N ASP A 273 28.31 39.05 27.08
CA ASP A 273 28.04 37.76 26.37
C ASP A 273 28.33 36.55 27.33
N HIS A 274 27.59 35.39 27.37
CA HIS A 274 28.07 34.01 27.79
C HIS A 274 27.38 32.66 27.33
N ASP A 275 27.87 31.72 26.47
CA ASP A 275 27.09 30.64 25.75
C ASP A 275 26.79 29.43 26.60
N HIS A 276 25.53 28.96 26.67
CA HIS A 276 25.19 27.72 27.39
C HIS A 276 24.24 26.76 26.66
N GLY A 277 24.75 25.54 26.41
CA GLY A 277 23.97 24.33 26.16
C GLY A 277 23.69 23.55 27.45
N HIS A 278 22.61 22.76 27.47
CA HIS A 278 22.30 21.84 28.57
C HIS A 278 21.71 20.50 28.11
N SER A 279 22.23 19.43 28.68
CA SER A 279 21.63 18.09 28.80
C SER A 279 20.80 18.00 30.09
N HIS A 280 19.88 17.03 30.20
CA HIS A 280 19.60 16.10 31.34
C HIS A 280 18.23 15.43 31.10
N HIS A 281 18.16 14.10 30.97
CA HIS A 281 18.02 13.04 31.98
C HIS A 281 16.60 12.84 32.57
N HIS A 282 16.20 11.56 32.52
CA HIS A 282 14.88 10.99 32.79
C HIS A 282 14.49 10.99 34.27
N HIS A 283 13.19 11.14 34.55
CA HIS A 283 12.58 10.69 35.81
C HIS A 283 11.34 9.84 35.54
N SER A 284 11.25 8.74 36.31
CA SER A 284 10.15 7.78 36.39
C SER A 284 9.32 8.03 37.65
N HIS A 285 8.00 7.77 37.59
CA HIS A 285 7.10 7.86 38.74
C HIS A 285 6.33 6.53 38.94
N ASP A 286 6.27 6.06 40.18
CA ASP A 286 5.37 5.01 40.69
C ASP A 286 4.18 5.65 41.40
N HIS A 287 3.00 5.00 41.33
CA HIS A 287 1.79 5.41 42.05
C HIS A 287 1.21 4.25 42.87
N ASP A 288 0.96 4.50 44.16
CA ASP A 288 0.15 3.66 45.04
C ASP A 288 -1.29 4.20 45.12
N HIS A 289 -2.28 3.30 45.12
CA HIS A 289 -3.70 3.63 45.30
C HIS A 289 -4.28 2.94 46.54
N HIS A 290 -4.98 3.70 47.38
CA HIS A 290 -5.84 3.19 48.46
C HIS A 290 -7.32 3.42 48.10
N HIS A 291 -8.17 2.44 48.44
CA HIS A 291 -9.62 2.53 48.37
C HIS A 291 -10.24 2.21 49.75
N ASP A 292 -11.17 3.04 50.18
CA ASP A 292 -12.07 2.76 51.31
C ASP A 292 -13.46 2.39 50.78
N HIS A 293 -14.06 1.35 51.36
CA HIS A 293 -15.46 0.96 51.14
C HIS A 293 -16.19 0.89 52.48
N ASP A 294 -17.37 1.52 52.53
CA ASP A 294 -18.27 1.45 53.69
C ASP A 294 -19.48 0.57 53.34
N HIS A 295 -19.81 -0.38 54.21
CA HIS A 295 -20.93 -1.30 54.05
C HIS A 295 -21.83 -1.27 55.29
N SER A 296 -23.13 -1.09 55.08
CA SER A 296 -24.17 -1.27 56.11
C SER A 296 -25.14 -2.37 55.66
N PRO A 297 -25.45 -3.39 56.50
CA PRO A 297 -26.37 -4.44 56.13
C PRO A 297 -27.80 -4.19 56.65
N SER A 298 -28.80 -4.49 55.82
CA SER A 298 -30.16 -4.76 56.29
C SER A 298 -30.81 -5.83 55.41
N HIS A 299 -31.09 -6.98 56.02
CA HIS A 299 -31.92 -8.04 55.46
C HIS A 299 -33.40 -7.70 55.70
N ASP A 300 -34.25 -7.90 54.68
CA ASP A 300 -35.45 -8.72 54.79
C ASP A 300 -35.99 -9.04 53.39
N GLY A 301 -36.38 -10.30 53.21
CA GLY A 301 -36.39 -10.99 51.93
C GLY A 301 -37.57 -10.72 51.01
N GLN A 302 -37.27 -10.62 49.71
CA GLN A 302 -37.90 -11.37 48.62
C GLN A 302 -37.11 -11.06 47.34
N GLY A 303 -36.70 -12.12 46.64
CA GLY A 303 -35.66 -12.03 45.62
C GLY A 303 -36.08 -11.30 44.35
N HIS A 304 -35.23 -10.37 43.92
CA HIS A 304 -35.09 -9.91 42.53
C HIS A 304 -33.62 -9.52 42.30
N GLY A 305 -33.03 -9.97 41.20
CA GLY A 305 -31.65 -9.64 40.82
C GLY A 305 -31.56 -8.21 40.31
N HIS A 306 -30.60 -7.43 40.83
CA HIS A 306 -30.26 -6.11 40.34
C HIS A 306 -28.88 -6.14 39.68
N SER A 307 -28.81 -5.72 38.42
CA SER A 307 -27.57 -5.30 37.77
C SER A 307 -27.25 -3.87 38.19
N HIS A 308 -26.00 -3.62 38.57
CA HIS A 308 -25.47 -2.27 38.76
C HIS A 308 -24.46 -1.96 37.67
N ASP A 309 -24.69 -0.86 36.96
CA ASP A 309 -23.78 -0.24 36.02
C ASP A 309 -22.95 0.82 36.77
N HIS A 310 -21.64 0.82 36.56
CA HIS A 310 -20.72 1.81 37.12
C HIS A 310 -19.95 2.47 35.98
N SER A 311 -20.26 3.75 35.74
CA SER A 311 -19.45 4.61 34.90
C SER A 311 -18.36 5.27 35.74
N HIS A 312 -17.11 5.15 35.30
CA HIS A 312 -15.98 5.91 35.84
C HIS A 312 -15.49 6.88 34.78
N ASP A 313 -15.58 8.18 35.08
CA ASP A 313 -14.99 9.26 34.29
C ASP A 313 -13.66 9.65 34.94
N HIS A 314 -12.56 9.50 34.20
CA HIS A 314 -11.23 9.92 34.63
C HIS A 314 -10.75 11.06 33.72
N GLY A 315 -11.00 12.29 34.17
CA GLY A 315 -10.40 13.48 33.57
C GLY A 315 -9.03 13.76 34.19
N HIS A 316 -7.96 13.65 33.41
CA HIS A 316 -6.65 14.18 33.77
C HIS A 316 -6.31 15.38 32.89
N ARG A 317 -5.96 16.50 33.53
CA ARG A 317 -5.36 17.68 32.91
C ARG A 317 -3.90 17.75 33.34
N HIS A 318 -2.99 17.85 32.38
CA HIS A 318 -1.60 18.19 32.64
C HIS A 318 -1.33 19.61 32.13
N SER A 319 -0.79 20.46 32.99
CA SER A 319 -0.20 21.74 32.64
C SER A 319 1.30 21.63 32.85
N HIS A 320 2.09 21.82 31.80
CA HIS A 320 3.53 21.99 31.89
C HIS A 320 3.87 23.46 31.73
N ASP A 321 4.69 23.97 32.66
CA ASP A 321 5.28 25.31 32.60
C ASP A 321 6.77 25.14 32.30
N HIS A 322 7.27 25.79 31.26
CA HIS A 322 8.67 25.74 30.86
C HIS A 322 9.29 27.12 31.04
N GLY A 323 10.11 27.28 32.08
CA GLY A 323 11.00 28.41 32.24
C GLY A 323 12.29 28.17 31.49
N HIS A 324 12.65 29.07 30.57
CA HIS A 324 13.96 29.10 29.92
C HIS A 324 14.75 30.32 30.38
N SER A 325 16.03 30.09 30.68
CA SER A 325 17.06 31.10 30.95
C SER A 325 18.24 30.83 30.02
N HIS A 326 18.71 31.85 29.31
CA HIS A 326 19.78 31.76 28.32
C HIS A 326 21.02 32.52 28.77
N ASP A 327 22.16 32.08 28.23
CA ASP A 327 23.46 32.72 28.31
C ASP A 327 24.11 32.53 26.89
N HIS A 328 24.80 33.56 26.28
CA HIS A 328 25.58 33.50 24.97
C HIS A 328 27.00 34.12 24.82
N GLY A 329 28.03 33.37 24.42
CA GLY A 329 29.44 33.68 24.68
C GLY A 329 30.40 32.83 23.85
N GLN A 330 31.01 33.52 22.91
CA GLN A 330 32.01 33.05 21.97
C GLN A 330 33.32 33.78 22.27
N ASP A 331 34.44 33.12 21.98
CA ASP A 331 35.70 33.81 21.71
C ASP A 331 36.43 33.11 20.55
N HIS A 332 36.88 33.93 19.61
CA HIS A 332 37.77 33.63 18.48
C HIS A 332 39.01 34.50 18.60
N GLU A 333 40.21 33.96 18.36
CA GLU A 333 41.41 34.66 17.82
C GLU A 333 42.44 33.58 17.40
N HIS A 334 42.92 33.45 16.16
CA HIS A 334 43.80 34.27 15.28
C HIS A 334 45.22 33.67 15.09
N THR A 335 45.41 33.07 13.91
CA THR A 335 46.58 33.12 12.99
C THR A 335 48.04 33.13 13.49
N SER A 336 48.87 32.24 12.92
CA SER A 336 50.16 32.66 12.33
C SER A 336 50.60 31.74 11.18
N ALA A 337 51.18 32.36 10.15
CA ALA A 337 51.66 31.75 8.92
C ALA A 337 53.12 31.33 9.02
N GLY A 338 53.51 30.27 8.29
CA GLY A 338 54.91 29.87 8.12
C GLY A 338 55.12 28.97 6.91
N ARG A 339 55.70 29.54 5.84
CA ARG A 339 56.17 28.88 4.61
C ARG A 339 57.33 27.91 4.89
N SER A 340 57.43 26.81 4.12
CA SER A 340 58.64 26.46 3.34
C SER A 340 58.48 25.15 2.54
N ALA A 341 59.20 25.08 1.43
CA ALA A 341 59.13 24.12 0.34
C ALA A 341 59.99 22.84 0.53
N GLY A 342 59.79 21.86 -0.35
CA GLY A 342 60.73 20.76 -0.65
C GLY A 342 60.02 19.43 -0.96
N LEU A 343 59.78 19.07 -2.23
CA LEU A 343 60.65 18.27 -3.14
C LEU A 343 60.54 16.72 -2.98
N GLN A 344 60.39 16.06 -4.16
CA GLN A 344 60.63 14.64 -4.51
C GLN A 344 59.49 13.65 -4.16
N ALA A 345 58.79 12.97 -5.09
CA ALA A 345 59.13 12.13 -6.26
C ALA A 345 59.63 10.71 -5.90
N GLU A 346 58.79 9.69 -6.12
CA GLU A 346 59.08 8.31 -6.60
C GLU A 346 57.75 7.52 -6.66
N LYS A 347 57.18 7.21 -7.84
CA LYS A 347 57.39 6.00 -8.68
C LYS A 347 57.40 4.67 -7.90
N THR A 348 56.34 3.87 -8.04
CA THR A 348 56.43 2.46 -8.53
C THR A 348 55.04 1.84 -8.76
N VAL A 349 54.86 1.31 -9.97
CA VAL A 349 53.86 0.33 -10.47
C VAL A 349 54.67 -0.54 -11.45
N PRO A 350 54.28 -1.77 -11.86
CA PRO A 350 53.68 -2.92 -11.19
C PRO A 350 54.61 -4.17 -11.31
N LEU A 351 54.19 -5.34 -10.81
CA LEU A 351 54.74 -6.62 -11.29
C LEU A 351 53.60 -7.62 -11.53
N ALA A 352 53.51 -8.03 -12.79
CA ALA A 352 52.79 -9.18 -13.28
C ALA A 352 53.60 -10.45 -13.00
N ASP A 353 52.93 -11.59 -12.92
CA ASP A 353 53.49 -12.81 -13.50
C ASP A 353 52.38 -13.76 -13.96
N ALA A 354 52.63 -14.34 -15.13
CA ALA A 354 51.77 -15.22 -15.90
C ALA A 354 52.52 -16.55 -16.15
N CYS A 355 51.78 -17.65 -16.25
CA CYS A 355 52.09 -18.85 -17.06
C CYS A 355 50.81 -19.73 -17.06
N GLN A 356 50.11 -19.96 -18.18
CA GLN A 356 50.41 -20.93 -19.27
C GLN A 356 50.63 -22.36 -18.75
N ASP A 357 50.14 -23.47 -19.30
CA ASP A 357 49.32 -23.89 -20.46
C ASP A 357 48.91 -25.36 -20.10
N SER A 358 47.79 -25.97 -20.50
CA SER A 358 47.62 -26.77 -21.73
C SER A 358 46.54 -27.87 -21.53
N ASN A 359 45.85 -28.17 -22.63
CA ASN A 359 44.73 -29.10 -22.93
C ASN A 359 45.18 -30.61 -22.95
N PRO A 360 44.43 -31.65 -23.43
CA PRO A 360 42.99 -32.01 -23.52
C PRO A 360 42.63 -33.51 -23.16
N LYS A 361 41.33 -33.89 -23.32
CA LYS A 361 40.71 -35.24 -23.60
C LYS A 361 40.59 -36.33 -22.50
N HIS A 362 39.38 -36.80 -22.18
CA HIS A 362 38.81 -38.08 -22.69
C HIS A 362 37.36 -38.36 -22.22
N SER A 363 36.69 -39.13 -23.07
CA SER A 363 35.36 -39.78 -23.05
C SER A 363 34.94 -40.57 -21.80
N HIS A 364 33.64 -40.53 -21.47
CA HIS A 364 32.75 -41.70 -21.53
C HIS A 364 31.27 -41.31 -21.59
#